data_AF-A0AA42DP21-F1
#
_entry.id   AF-A0AA42DP21-F1
#
_cell.length_a   1.000
_cell.length_b   1.000
_cell.length_c   1.000
_cell.angle_alpha   90.00
_cell.angle_beta   90.00
_cell.angle_gamma   90.00
#
_symmetry.space_group_name_H-M   'P 1'
#
loop_
_entity.id
_entity.type
_entity.pdbx_description
1 polymer ?
#
loop_
_entity_poly.entity_id
_entity_poly.type
_entity_poly.pdbx_seq_one_letter_code
_entity_poly.pdbx_strand_id
1 'polypeptide(L)'
;MIHTLQFYCYTTLEEIRDLEKYYSLSIHEVLLKVEACYEGIKMNLKQLNFSKEYICYLFVDAIKLLGKADINQSDYPALENRLNDLKKSLLFNLDKELVLLRIDYRLDVVIKDENIRHYLFNLFAKNKEYFKHLKRCEGKKKSIHSVGEKYQTSLYYNSKSIVAVVYDKPKEREFKHQPLQNHEKNVLRFELRLHNNHLKHLKRNHHIEKTLKNYMNEDMYKKYMTNYILQIFYPGDFYTIRKARTIIQASSLKDYDKKDLNNFLIQVSKYGMEPLIKQRHTTSPYGLSRYKLKKILNQLEALNINPVLIPVNAQIPSHIPNPLKILHSPHK
;
A
#
# COMPACT_ATOMS: atom_id res chain seq x y z
N MET A 1 2.10 10.65 0.37
CA MET A 1 2.86 9.72 1.24
C MET A 1 1.94 8.85 2.08
N ILE A 2 1.05 9.44 2.89
CA ILE A 2 0.09 8.70 3.72
C ILE A 2 -1.34 9.18 3.46
N HIS A 3 -2.33 8.46 3.96
CA HIS A 3 -3.72 8.94 3.96
C HIS A 3 -4.54 8.51 5.16
N THR A 4 -4.25 7.34 5.74
CA THR A 4 -5.00 6.83 6.87
C THR A 4 -4.07 6.37 7.97
N LEU A 5 -4.45 6.69 9.21
CA LEU A 5 -3.77 6.28 10.43
C LEU A 5 -4.77 5.70 11.42
N GLN A 6 -4.31 4.81 12.28
CA GLN A 6 -5.05 4.40 13.46
C GLN A 6 -4.16 4.49 14.69
N PHE A 7 -4.69 5.00 15.78
CA PHE A 7 -4.04 5.10 17.08
C PHE A 7 -4.90 4.47 18.17
N TYR A 8 -4.30 4.30 19.34
CA TYR A 8 -5.05 4.16 20.58
C TYR A 8 -4.38 4.96 21.70
N CYS A 9 -5.17 5.29 22.71
CA CYS A 9 -4.69 5.72 24.02
C CYS A 9 -5.53 5.05 25.12
N TYR A 10 -4.97 5.01 26.32
CA TYR A 10 -5.67 4.53 27.50
C TYR A 10 -6.45 5.66 28.17
N THR A 11 -7.58 5.33 28.77
CA THR A 11 -8.37 6.24 29.59
C THR A 11 -9.05 5.48 30.72
N THR A 12 -9.46 6.18 31.77
CA THR A 12 -10.08 5.62 32.97
C THR A 12 -11.56 5.97 33.02
N LEU A 13 -12.30 5.23 33.84
CA LEU A 13 -13.72 5.54 34.11
C LEU A 13 -13.92 6.94 34.71
N GLU A 14 -12.96 7.42 35.49
CA GLU A 14 -13.02 8.76 36.11
C GLU A 14 -12.93 9.85 35.05
N GLU A 15 -11.95 9.76 34.16
CA GLU A 15 -11.81 10.72 33.05
C GLU A 15 -13.02 10.71 32.11
N ILE A 16 -13.59 9.53 31.86
CA ILE A 16 -14.83 9.41 31.09
C ILE A 16 -15.97 10.16 31.79
N ARG A 17 -16.15 9.97 33.09
CA ARG A 17 -17.18 10.68 33.88
C ARG A 17 -16.94 12.18 33.92
N ASP A 18 -15.69 12.61 33.98
CA ASP A 18 -15.33 14.03 33.93
C ASP A 18 -15.70 14.65 32.57
N LEU A 19 -15.47 13.93 31.47
CA LEU A 19 -15.92 14.35 30.14
C LEU A 19 -17.44 14.42 30.05
N GLU A 20 -18.14 13.39 30.52
CA GLU A 20 -19.61 13.37 30.53
C GLU A 20 -20.18 14.54 31.32
N LYS A 21 -19.59 14.84 32.48
CA LYS A 21 -19.96 15.98 33.32
C LYS A 21 -19.66 17.33 32.64
N TYR A 22 -18.45 17.49 32.09
CA TYR A 22 -18.04 18.74 31.44
C TYR A 22 -18.92 19.09 30.24
N TYR A 23 -19.24 18.09 29.40
CA TYR A 23 -20.09 18.28 28.23
C TYR A 23 -21.58 18.18 28.54
N SER A 24 -21.95 17.68 29.73
CA SER A 24 -23.33 17.35 30.10
C SER A 24 -24.00 16.41 29.08
N LEU A 25 -23.26 15.40 28.63
CA LEU A 25 -23.64 14.43 27.59
C LEU A 25 -23.11 13.04 27.96
N SER A 26 -23.70 11.98 27.41
CA SER A 26 -23.09 10.64 27.52
C SER A 26 -21.77 10.58 26.75
N ILE A 27 -20.87 9.66 27.12
CA ILE A 27 -19.56 9.55 26.46
C ILE A 27 -19.70 9.28 24.96
N HIS A 28 -20.74 8.54 24.55
CA HIS A 28 -21.01 8.31 23.13
C HIS A 28 -21.32 9.60 22.39
N GLU A 29 -22.17 10.46 22.96
CA GLU A 29 -22.52 11.76 22.39
C GLU A 29 -21.34 12.74 22.41
N VAL A 30 -20.50 12.69 23.45
CA VAL A 30 -19.25 13.46 23.50
C VAL A 30 -18.34 13.08 22.33
N LEU A 31 -18.13 11.78 22.08
CA LEU A 31 -17.32 11.33 20.95
C LEU A 31 -17.90 11.78 19.61
N LEU A 32 -19.23 11.64 19.40
CA LEU A 32 -19.89 12.11 18.18
C LEU A 32 -19.77 13.63 17.99
N LYS A 33 -19.90 14.41 19.07
CA LYS A 33 -19.72 15.86 19.06
C LYS A 33 -18.31 16.23 18.65
N VAL A 34 -17.29 15.54 19.17
CA VAL A 34 -15.90 15.78 18.79
C VAL A 34 -15.62 15.34 17.35
N GLU A 35 -16.13 14.20 16.91
CA GLU A 35 -16.03 13.78 15.50
C GLU A 35 -16.65 14.81 14.54
N ALA A 36 -17.73 15.48 14.94
CA ALA A 36 -18.33 16.56 14.15
C ALA A 36 -17.45 17.82 14.06
N CYS A 37 -16.64 18.10 15.09
CA CYS A 37 -15.70 19.21 15.10
C CYS A 37 -14.41 18.93 14.30
N TYR A 38 -14.04 17.66 14.12
CA TYR A 38 -12.80 17.26 13.45
C TYR A 38 -13.09 16.34 12.28
N GLU A 39 -13.23 16.92 11.08
CA GLU A 39 -13.44 16.14 9.87
C GLU A 39 -12.31 15.12 9.66
N GLY A 40 -12.66 13.88 9.33
CA GLY A 40 -11.69 12.80 9.15
C GLY A 40 -11.30 12.06 10.42
N ILE A 41 -11.82 12.46 11.59
CA ILE A 41 -11.69 11.71 12.83
C ILE A 41 -12.87 10.76 13.02
N LYS A 42 -12.56 9.53 13.42
CA LYS A 42 -13.53 8.58 13.97
C LYS A 42 -12.98 7.94 15.23
N MET A 43 -13.83 7.71 16.21
CA MET A 43 -13.45 7.30 17.54
C MET A 43 -14.30 6.13 18.00
N ASN A 44 -13.68 5.27 18.80
CA ASN A 44 -14.39 4.18 19.43
C ASN A 44 -13.78 3.89 20.80
N LEU A 45 -14.61 3.69 21.80
CA LEU A 45 -14.18 3.40 23.16
C LEU A 45 -14.50 1.93 23.48
N LYS A 46 -13.53 1.24 24.08
CA LYS A 46 -13.70 -0.15 24.52
C LYS A 46 -13.21 -0.31 25.94
N GLN A 47 -14.06 -0.85 26.81
CA GLN A 47 -13.67 -1.22 28.16
C GLN A 47 -12.74 -2.44 28.15
N LEU A 48 -11.71 -2.42 28.99
CA LEU A 48 -10.81 -3.54 29.20
C LEU A 48 -11.32 -4.43 30.34
N ASN A 49 -12.03 -5.50 30.00
CA ASN A 49 -12.59 -6.45 30.98
C ASN A 49 -13.39 -5.72 32.10
N PHE A 50 -13.64 -6.36 33.24
CA PHE A 50 -14.28 -5.75 34.41
C PHE A 50 -13.41 -4.68 35.13
N SER A 51 -12.41 -4.12 34.45
CA SER A 51 -11.57 -3.06 35.02
C SER A 51 -12.22 -1.67 34.83
N LYS A 52 -11.67 -0.68 35.53
CA LYS A 52 -11.99 0.74 35.32
C LYS A 52 -11.18 1.37 34.18
N GLU A 53 -10.51 0.56 33.36
CA GLU A 53 -9.68 1.00 32.25
C GLU A 53 -10.38 0.81 30.90
N TYR A 54 -10.12 1.74 30.00
CA TYR A 54 -10.68 1.80 28.66
C TYR A 54 -9.58 2.09 27.65
N ILE A 55 -9.78 1.60 26.43
CA ILE A 55 -8.99 1.98 25.27
C ILE A 55 -9.85 2.83 24.36
N CYS A 56 -9.38 4.03 24.08
CA CYS A 56 -9.91 4.88 23.04
C CYS A 56 -9.14 4.63 21.74
N TYR A 57 -9.82 4.08 20.74
CA TYR A 57 -9.31 3.92 19.39
C TYR A 57 -9.62 5.17 18.58
N LEU A 58 -8.63 5.63 17.82
CA LEU A 58 -8.72 6.79 16.97
C LEU A 58 -8.39 6.39 15.54
N PHE A 59 -9.31 6.61 14.60
CA PHE A 59 -9.09 6.53 13.18
C PHE A 59 -8.96 7.94 12.61
N VAL A 60 -7.95 8.13 11.76
CA VAL A 60 -7.63 9.44 11.17
C VAL A 60 -7.53 9.29 9.66
N ASP A 61 -8.40 9.99 8.93
CA ASP A 61 -8.23 10.31 7.52
C ASP A 61 -7.46 11.63 7.42
N ALA A 62 -6.16 11.53 7.17
CA ALA A 62 -5.25 12.67 7.16
C ALA A 62 -5.57 13.66 6.01
N ILE A 63 -6.20 13.18 4.92
CA ILE A 63 -6.61 14.06 3.81
C ILE A 63 -7.68 15.02 4.29
N LYS A 64 -8.71 14.46 4.94
CA LYS A 64 -9.84 15.24 5.45
C LYS A 64 -9.42 16.14 6.60
N LEU A 65 -8.66 15.61 7.55
CA LEU A 65 -8.22 16.37 8.73
C LEU A 65 -7.38 17.61 8.37
N LEU A 66 -6.60 17.54 7.30
CA LEU A 66 -5.79 18.67 6.82
C LEU A 66 -6.41 19.41 5.63
N GLY A 67 -7.54 18.95 5.08
CA GLY A 67 -8.14 19.50 3.86
C GLY A 67 -7.21 19.42 2.63
N LYS A 68 -6.23 18.52 2.63
CA LYS A 68 -5.15 18.46 1.64
C LYS A 68 -5.02 17.04 1.10
N ALA A 69 -5.03 16.90 -0.23
CA ALA A 69 -4.86 15.60 -0.87
C ALA A 69 -3.50 14.97 -0.52
N ASP A 70 -2.40 15.63 -0.88
CA ASP A 70 -1.05 15.08 -0.77
C ASP A 70 -0.41 15.34 0.59
N ILE A 71 -0.53 14.35 1.47
CA ILE A 71 0.11 14.36 2.78
C ILE A 71 1.52 13.78 2.66
N ASN A 72 2.53 14.55 3.04
CA ASN A 72 3.95 14.20 3.02
C ASN A 72 4.63 14.51 4.37
N GLN A 73 5.94 14.28 4.52
CA GLN A 73 6.65 14.48 5.79
C GLN A 73 6.59 15.94 6.29
N SER A 74 6.58 16.93 5.40
CA SER A 74 6.49 18.35 5.78
C SER A 74 5.14 18.72 6.44
N ASP A 75 4.10 17.91 6.22
CA ASP A 75 2.78 18.09 6.84
C ASP A 75 2.74 17.52 8.28
N TYR A 76 3.81 16.88 8.75
CA TYR A 76 3.87 16.27 10.08
C TYR A 76 3.51 17.25 11.21
N PRO A 77 4.09 18.47 11.28
CA PRO A 77 3.77 19.41 12.36
C PRO A 77 2.29 19.81 12.36
N ALA A 78 1.70 20.04 11.18
CA ALA A 78 0.29 20.39 11.07
C ALA A 78 -0.62 19.24 11.54
N LEU A 79 -0.29 18.01 11.14
CA LEU A 79 -1.03 16.82 11.56
C LEU A 79 -0.90 16.58 13.07
N GLU A 80 0.31 16.69 13.61
CA GLU A 80 0.58 16.56 15.05
C GLU A 80 -0.16 17.62 15.86
N ASN A 81 -0.18 18.87 15.41
CA ASN A 81 -0.94 19.94 16.07
C ASN A 81 -2.44 19.63 16.13
N ARG A 82 -3.04 19.18 15.02
CA ARG A 82 -4.46 18.75 15.00
C ARG A 82 -4.73 17.60 15.96
N LEU A 83 -3.82 16.62 16.04
CA LEU A 83 -3.94 15.51 17.01
C LEU A 83 -3.77 15.99 18.45
N ASN A 84 -2.89 16.96 18.71
CA ASN A 84 -2.72 17.55 20.03
C ASN A 84 -3.94 18.37 20.47
N ASP A 85 -4.56 19.12 19.56
CA ASP A 85 -5.79 19.85 19.86
C ASP A 85 -6.97 18.89 20.12
N LEU A 86 -7.05 17.80 19.37
CA LEU A 86 -7.97 16.71 19.64
C LEU A 86 -7.75 16.13 21.05
N LYS A 87 -6.50 15.85 21.43
CA LYS A 87 -6.17 15.38 22.80
C LYS A 87 -6.62 16.37 23.87
N LYS A 88 -6.40 17.67 23.69
CA LYS A 88 -6.88 18.69 24.64
C LYS A 88 -8.40 18.65 24.79
N SER A 89 -9.12 18.49 23.68
CA SER A 89 -10.59 18.51 23.69
C SER A 89 -11.24 17.28 24.34
N LEU A 90 -10.54 16.15 24.37
CA LEU A 90 -11.09 14.86 24.78
C LEU A 90 -10.47 14.25 26.03
N LEU A 91 -9.24 14.61 26.37
CA LEU A 91 -8.50 13.91 27.41
C LEU A 91 -8.15 14.85 28.57
N PHE A 92 -8.45 16.15 28.46
CA PHE A 92 -8.01 17.24 29.35
C PHE A 92 -6.51 17.23 29.69
N ASN A 93 -5.75 16.36 29.03
CA ASN A 93 -4.40 16.02 29.37
C ASN A 93 -3.60 15.78 28.09
N LEU A 94 -2.65 16.67 27.85
CA LEU A 94 -1.73 16.62 26.72
C LEU A 94 -0.74 15.45 26.82
N ASP A 95 -0.55 14.92 28.02
CA ASP A 95 0.48 13.92 28.35
C ASP A 95 0.10 12.51 27.89
N LYS A 96 -1.16 12.30 27.49
CA LYS A 96 -1.56 11.01 26.92
C LYS A 96 -0.93 10.81 25.55
N GLU A 97 -0.11 9.77 25.46
CA GLU A 97 0.53 9.38 24.22
C GLU A 97 -0.45 8.63 23.31
N LEU A 98 -0.58 9.09 22.07
CA LEU A 98 -1.26 8.36 21.01
C LEU A 98 -0.31 7.31 20.44
N VAL A 99 -0.62 6.04 20.69
CA VAL A 99 0.20 4.92 20.21
C VAL A 99 -0.31 4.45 18.85
N LEU A 100 0.55 4.50 17.83
CA LEU A 100 0.21 4.11 16.46
C LEU A 100 -0.11 2.60 16.39
N LEU A 101 -1.26 2.27 15.79
CA LEU A 101 -1.70 0.91 15.47
C LEU A 101 -1.56 0.58 14.00
N ARG A 102 -1.73 1.56 13.13
CA ARG A 102 -1.71 1.37 11.70
C ARG A 102 -1.31 2.65 10.99
N ILE A 103 -0.52 2.50 9.94
CA ILE A 103 -0.21 3.56 8.98
C ILE A 103 -0.33 3.02 7.56
N ASP A 104 -1.02 3.78 6.71
CA ASP A 104 -1.23 3.44 5.31
C ASP A 104 -0.46 4.40 4.42
N TYR A 105 0.67 3.92 3.89
CA TYR A 105 1.39 4.60 2.82
C TYR A 105 0.60 4.50 1.52
N ARG A 106 0.67 5.55 0.70
CA ARG A 106 0.08 5.58 -0.63
C ARG A 106 0.98 6.25 -1.66
N LEU A 107 0.91 5.74 -2.88
CA LEU A 107 1.40 6.34 -4.12
C LEU A 107 0.24 6.41 -5.12
N ASP A 108 -0.03 7.61 -5.61
CA ASP A 108 -1.06 7.87 -6.60
C ASP A 108 -0.41 8.16 -7.95
N VAL A 109 -0.83 7.45 -8.99
CA VAL A 109 -0.33 7.65 -10.35
C VAL A 109 -1.50 7.97 -11.26
N VAL A 110 -1.44 9.13 -11.91
CA VAL A 110 -2.48 9.58 -12.83
C VAL A 110 -2.25 8.94 -14.20
N ILE A 111 -3.21 8.13 -14.64
CA ILE A 111 -3.22 7.49 -15.95
C ILE A 111 -4.57 7.80 -16.57
N LYS A 112 -4.64 8.76 -17.51
CA LYS A 112 -5.90 9.25 -18.09
C LYS A 112 -6.69 8.16 -18.81
N ASP A 113 -5.98 7.32 -19.55
CA ASP A 113 -6.57 6.24 -20.34
C ASP A 113 -7.02 5.07 -19.43
N GLU A 114 -8.33 4.85 -19.37
CA GLU A 114 -8.95 3.77 -18.59
C GLU A 114 -8.58 2.38 -19.11
N ASN A 115 -8.43 2.21 -20.43
CA ASN A 115 -8.04 0.93 -21.01
C ASN A 115 -6.62 0.56 -20.61
N ILE A 116 -5.71 1.54 -20.54
CA ILE A 116 -4.35 1.32 -20.03
C ILE A 116 -4.40 0.95 -18.54
N ARG A 117 -5.19 1.65 -17.71
CA ARG A 117 -5.35 1.31 -16.28
C ARG A 117 -5.86 -0.12 -16.11
N HIS A 118 -6.93 -0.48 -16.82
CA HIS A 118 -7.50 -1.83 -16.79
C HIS A 118 -6.46 -2.87 -17.20
N TYR A 119 -5.73 -2.61 -18.28
CA TYR A 119 -4.75 -3.55 -18.79
C TYR A 119 -3.55 -3.76 -17.85
N LEU A 120 -3.12 -2.72 -17.14
CA LEU A 120 -2.07 -2.85 -16.13
C LEU A 120 -2.45 -3.88 -15.05
N PHE A 121 -3.72 -4.02 -14.66
CA PHE A 121 -4.15 -5.08 -13.74
C PHE A 121 -3.96 -6.48 -14.32
N ASN A 122 -4.23 -6.66 -15.61
CA ASN A 122 -3.98 -7.95 -16.29
C ASN A 122 -2.49 -8.31 -16.29
N LEU A 123 -1.61 -7.32 -16.46
CA LEU A 123 -0.16 -7.51 -16.34
C LEU A 123 0.25 -7.80 -14.90
N PHE A 124 -0.25 -7.02 -13.93
CA PHE A 124 0.05 -7.22 -12.52
C PHE A 124 -0.42 -8.58 -12.00
N ALA A 125 -1.53 -9.12 -12.51
CA ALA A 125 -2.02 -10.44 -12.18
C ALA A 125 -1.10 -11.59 -12.66
N LYS A 126 -0.16 -11.33 -13.57
CA LYS A 126 0.88 -12.30 -13.99
C LYS A 126 2.13 -12.30 -13.10
N ASN A 127 2.21 -11.37 -12.16
CA ASN A 127 3.27 -11.35 -11.16
C ASN A 127 3.10 -12.47 -10.12
N LYS A 128 3.91 -12.42 -9.07
CA LYS A 128 3.98 -13.41 -7.99
C LYS A 128 2.61 -13.66 -7.35
N GLU A 129 2.33 -14.91 -7.01
CA GLU A 129 1.21 -15.29 -6.15
C GLU A 129 1.58 -15.06 -4.67
N TYR A 130 2.86 -15.27 -4.32
CA TYR A 130 3.39 -15.04 -2.98
C TYR A 130 4.58 -14.09 -3.02
N PHE A 131 4.61 -13.16 -2.08
CA PHE A 131 5.78 -12.32 -1.85
C PHE A 131 6.07 -12.24 -0.36
N LYS A 132 7.22 -12.76 0.08
CA LYS A 132 7.53 -12.95 1.51
C LYS A 132 6.37 -13.73 2.17
N HIS A 133 5.76 -13.19 3.22
CA HIS A 133 4.59 -13.78 3.88
C HIS A 133 3.24 -13.27 3.34
N LEU A 134 3.26 -12.44 2.29
CA LEU A 134 2.04 -11.90 1.69
C LEU A 134 1.53 -12.85 0.62
N LYS A 135 0.25 -13.22 0.73
CA LYS A 135 -0.46 -14.03 -0.27
C LYS A 135 -1.34 -13.13 -1.13
N ARG A 136 -1.24 -13.26 -2.45
CA ARG A 136 -2.14 -12.59 -3.38
C ARG A 136 -3.57 -13.08 -3.17
N CYS A 137 -4.50 -12.14 -3.08
CA CYS A 137 -5.93 -12.39 -2.98
C CYS A 137 -6.61 -11.62 -4.11
N GLU A 138 -7.43 -12.30 -4.89
CA GLU A 138 -8.31 -11.68 -5.88
C GLU A 138 -9.58 -11.21 -5.13
N GLY A 139 -9.80 -9.90 -5.06
CA GLY A 139 -10.91 -9.31 -4.31
C GLY A 139 -10.78 -9.37 -2.78
N LYS A 140 -11.68 -8.67 -2.07
CA LYS A 140 -11.80 -8.75 -0.61
C LYS A 140 -12.32 -10.13 -0.19
N LYS A 141 -11.83 -10.66 0.94
CA LYS A 141 -12.53 -11.74 1.65
C LYS A 141 -13.96 -11.29 1.97
N LYS A 142 -14.92 -12.12 1.58
CA LYS A 142 -16.37 -11.94 1.76
C LYS A 142 -16.77 -11.73 3.23
N SER A 143 -17.75 -10.84 3.46
CA SER A 143 -18.77 -11.05 4.50
C SER A 143 -19.72 -12.17 4.03
N ILE A 144 -20.29 -12.92 4.97
CA ILE A 144 -21.01 -14.20 4.77
C ILE A 144 -22.13 -14.23 3.69
N HIS A 145 -22.59 -13.09 3.14
CA HIS A 145 -23.83 -13.01 2.34
C HIS A 145 -23.71 -12.62 0.86
N SER A 146 -22.52 -12.52 0.25
CA SER A 146 -22.42 -12.12 -1.17
C SER A 146 -21.57 -13.10 -1.98
N VAL A 147 -22.11 -13.65 -3.07
CA VAL A 147 -21.33 -14.33 -4.15
C VAL A 147 -20.24 -13.35 -4.63
N GLY A 148 -19.01 -13.84 -4.80
CA GLY A 148 -17.82 -12.99 -4.77
C GLY A 148 -17.53 -12.46 -6.16
N GLU A 149 -17.86 -11.21 -6.41
CA GLU A 149 -17.44 -10.55 -7.65
C GLU A 149 -15.93 -10.32 -7.59
N LYS A 150 -15.20 -10.92 -8.54
CA LYS A 150 -13.78 -10.64 -8.73
C LYS A 150 -13.66 -9.18 -9.17
N TYR A 151 -13.08 -8.33 -8.34
CA TYR A 151 -12.73 -6.97 -8.77
C TYR A 151 -11.60 -7.04 -9.78
N GLN A 152 -11.93 -6.87 -11.06
CA GLN A 152 -10.95 -6.82 -12.15
C GLN A 152 -9.98 -5.64 -12.04
N THR A 153 -10.30 -4.65 -11.21
CA THR A 153 -9.57 -3.39 -11.05
C THR A 153 -8.88 -3.24 -9.70
N SER A 154 -8.64 -4.36 -9.00
CA SER A 154 -7.85 -4.35 -7.75
C SER A 154 -7.07 -5.64 -7.54
N LEU A 155 -5.89 -5.53 -6.93
CA LEU A 155 -5.08 -6.66 -6.52
C LEU A 155 -4.58 -6.43 -5.08
N TYR A 156 -4.74 -7.47 -4.25
CA TYR A 156 -4.33 -7.45 -2.85
C TYR A 156 -3.23 -8.48 -2.62
N TYR A 157 -2.26 -8.12 -1.80
CA TYR A 157 -1.29 -9.02 -1.18
C TYR A 157 -1.44 -8.87 0.33
N ASN A 158 -1.94 -9.91 0.99
CA ASN A 158 -2.38 -9.84 2.37
C ASN A 158 -1.50 -10.68 3.30
N SER A 159 -1.24 -10.14 4.49
CA SER A 159 -0.74 -10.86 5.66
C SER A 159 -1.34 -10.23 6.93
N LYS A 160 -1.08 -10.82 8.11
CA LYS A 160 -1.51 -10.24 9.40
C LYS A 160 -0.73 -8.99 9.81
N SER A 161 0.37 -8.67 9.12
CA SER A 161 1.31 -7.60 9.52
C SER A 161 1.37 -6.49 8.49
N ILE A 162 1.38 -6.84 7.20
CA ILE A 162 1.48 -5.91 6.08
C ILE A 162 0.46 -6.29 5.01
N VAL A 163 -0.18 -5.28 4.41
CA VAL A 163 -1.05 -5.43 3.25
C VAL A 163 -0.56 -4.50 2.15
N ALA A 164 -0.36 -5.03 0.94
CA ALA A 164 -0.10 -4.24 -0.26
C ALA A 164 -1.33 -4.31 -1.18
N VAL A 165 -1.73 -3.18 -1.74
CA VAL A 165 -2.90 -3.08 -2.62
C VAL A 165 -2.57 -2.20 -3.81
N VAL A 166 -3.04 -2.59 -4.99
CA VAL A 166 -3.16 -1.68 -6.13
C VAL A 166 -4.60 -1.69 -6.61
N TYR A 167 -5.18 -0.53 -6.90
CA TYR A 167 -6.56 -0.43 -7.38
C TYR A 167 -6.85 0.84 -8.18
N ASP A 168 -7.85 0.77 -9.05
CA ASP A 168 -8.38 1.92 -9.79
C ASP A 168 -9.29 2.71 -8.85
N LYS A 169 -8.85 3.93 -8.50
CA LYS A 169 -9.53 4.75 -7.51
C LYS A 169 -10.91 5.23 -7.97
N PRO A 170 -11.09 5.71 -9.22
CA PRO A 170 -12.41 5.99 -9.77
C PRO A 170 -13.39 4.81 -9.67
N LYS A 171 -13.00 3.61 -10.10
CA LYS A 171 -13.87 2.42 -10.03
C LYS A 171 -14.20 2.02 -8.59
N GLU A 172 -13.25 2.22 -7.67
CA GLU A 172 -13.49 1.96 -6.24
C GLU A 172 -14.51 2.93 -5.63
N ARG A 173 -14.54 4.20 -6.05
CA ARG A 173 -15.54 5.18 -5.61
C ARG A 173 -16.92 4.90 -6.20
N GLU A 174 -16.98 4.56 -7.50
CA GLU A 174 -18.19 4.16 -8.20
C GLU A 174 -18.86 2.97 -7.49
N PHE A 175 -18.09 1.91 -7.23
CA PHE A 175 -18.58 0.71 -6.53
C PHE A 175 -19.10 1.02 -5.12
N LYS A 176 -18.49 1.97 -4.41
CA LYS A 176 -18.91 2.38 -3.07
C LYS A 176 -20.08 3.37 -3.06
N HIS A 177 -20.58 3.78 -4.22
CA HIS A 177 -21.56 4.86 -4.36
C HIS A 177 -21.10 6.16 -3.66
N GLN A 178 -19.81 6.49 -3.80
CA GLN A 178 -19.21 7.68 -3.20
C GLN A 178 -18.80 8.70 -4.26
N PRO A 179 -18.91 10.01 -3.98
CA PRO A 179 -18.51 11.03 -4.93
C PRO A 179 -17.00 10.98 -5.18
N LEU A 180 -16.63 11.01 -6.46
CA LEU A 180 -15.24 11.05 -6.89
C LEU A 180 -14.65 12.42 -6.61
N GLN A 181 -13.59 12.47 -5.80
CA GLN A 181 -12.90 13.73 -5.52
C GLN A 181 -11.97 14.13 -6.67
N ASN A 182 -11.66 15.41 -6.80
CA ASN A 182 -10.81 15.90 -7.89
C ASN A 182 -9.43 15.23 -7.94
N HIS A 183 -8.81 15.01 -6.78
CA HIS A 183 -7.52 14.35 -6.65
C HIS A 183 -7.57 12.83 -6.86
N GLU A 184 -8.75 12.26 -7.10
CA GLU A 184 -8.95 10.82 -7.32
C GLU A 184 -9.24 10.47 -8.79
N LYS A 185 -9.46 11.50 -9.63
CA LYS A 185 -9.75 11.33 -11.06
C LYS A 185 -8.58 10.65 -11.76
N ASN A 186 -8.87 9.57 -12.49
CA ASN A 186 -7.90 8.82 -13.28
C ASN A 186 -6.70 8.27 -12.48
N VAL A 187 -6.87 8.03 -11.18
CA VAL A 187 -5.79 7.57 -10.30
C VAL A 187 -5.75 6.04 -10.23
N LEU A 188 -4.58 5.50 -10.55
CA LEU A 188 -4.16 4.15 -10.14
C LEU A 188 -3.40 4.27 -8.82
N ARG A 189 -3.98 3.75 -7.73
CA ARG A 189 -3.43 3.92 -6.37
C ARG A 189 -2.73 2.64 -5.92
N PHE A 190 -1.52 2.80 -5.41
CA PHE A 190 -0.77 1.78 -4.69
C PHE A 190 -0.77 2.12 -3.21
N GLU A 191 -1.18 1.18 -2.36
CA GLU A 191 -1.19 1.32 -0.92
C GLU A 191 -0.36 0.25 -0.24
N LEU A 192 0.39 0.63 0.78
CA LEU A 192 1.05 -0.30 1.70
C LEU A 192 0.65 0.03 3.14
N ARG A 193 0.00 -0.92 3.78
CA ARG A 193 -0.56 -0.79 5.12
C ARG A 193 0.29 -1.57 6.10
N LEU A 194 0.82 -0.88 7.11
CA LEU A 194 1.54 -1.49 8.21
C LEU A 194 0.59 -1.63 9.40
N HIS A 195 0.30 -2.87 9.80
CA HIS A 195 -0.56 -3.16 10.94
C HIS A 195 0.24 -3.29 12.24
N ASN A 196 -0.46 -3.24 13.36
CA ASN A 196 0.11 -3.27 14.71
C ASN A 196 1.09 -4.42 14.96
N ASN A 197 0.88 -5.59 14.35
CA ASN A 197 1.82 -6.72 14.46
C ASN A 197 3.20 -6.37 13.89
N HIS A 198 3.23 -5.67 12.77
CA HIS A 198 4.47 -5.18 12.17
C HIS A 198 5.12 -4.09 13.03
N LEU A 199 4.33 -3.11 13.48
CA LEU A 199 4.82 -2.04 14.33
C LEU A 199 5.39 -2.56 15.66
N LYS A 200 4.74 -3.58 16.26
CA LYS A 200 5.25 -4.29 17.45
C LYS A 200 6.57 -5.00 17.18
N HIS A 201 6.72 -5.65 16.03
CA HIS A 201 7.96 -6.30 15.63
C HIS A 201 9.10 -5.29 15.50
N LEU A 202 8.85 -4.14 14.84
CA LEU A 202 9.84 -3.08 14.69
C LEU A 202 10.24 -2.46 16.04
N LYS A 203 9.28 -2.22 16.94
CA LYS A 203 9.59 -1.74 18.29
C LYS A 203 10.50 -2.72 19.04
N ARG A 204 10.16 -4.02 19.06
CA ARG A 204 10.94 -5.02 19.80
C ARG A 204 12.33 -5.26 19.21
N ASN A 205 12.43 -5.40 17.89
CA ASN A 205 13.64 -5.92 17.24
C ASN A 205 14.52 -4.83 16.60
N HIS A 206 13.95 -3.64 16.35
CA HIS A 206 14.63 -2.53 15.70
C HIS A 206 14.53 -1.22 16.49
N HIS A 207 13.90 -1.25 17.67
CA HIS A 207 13.78 -0.13 18.61
C HIS A 207 13.11 1.11 17.97
N ILE A 208 12.23 0.89 17.00
CA ILE A 208 11.44 1.95 16.36
C ILE A 208 10.13 2.11 17.11
N GLU A 209 10.03 3.16 17.92
CA GLU A 209 8.83 3.47 18.69
C GLU A 209 7.61 3.73 17.83
N LYS A 210 6.42 3.39 18.35
CA LYS A 210 5.14 3.40 17.63
C LYS A 210 4.51 4.79 17.60
N THR A 211 5.27 5.80 17.19
CA THR A 211 4.85 7.20 17.11
C THR A 211 4.61 7.62 15.67
N LEU A 212 3.80 8.65 15.42
CA LEU A 212 3.60 9.16 14.07
C LEU A 212 4.93 9.64 13.45
N LYS A 213 5.77 10.33 14.23
CA LYS A 213 7.07 10.88 13.81
C LYS A 213 7.98 9.85 13.16
N ASN A 214 8.05 8.65 13.73
CA ASN A 214 8.94 7.60 13.26
C ASN A 214 8.50 6.96 11.94
N TYR A 215 7.21 7.05 11.60
CA TYR A 215 6.66 6.41 10.41
C TYR A 215 6.21 7.41 9.33
N MET A 216 5.90 8.66 9.70
CA MET A 216 5.63 9.73 8.75
C MET A 216 6.95 10.38 8.27
N ASN A 217 7.85 9.53 7.76
CA ASN A 217 9.17 9.90 7.28
C ASN A 217 9.35 9.35 5.85
N GLU A 218 9.92 10.15 4.95
CA GLU A 218 10.22 9.79 3.57
C GLU A 218 11.09 8.56 3.43
N ASP A 219 12.11 8.38 4.28
CA ASP A 219 13.00 7.22 4.23
C ASP A 219 12.23 5.94 4.55
N MET A 220 11.35 6.00 5.54
CA MET A 220 10.46 4.89 5.89
C MET A 220 9.50 4.60 4.74
N TYR A 221 8.85 5.63 4.20
CA TYR A 221 7.98 5.51 3.03
C TYR A 221 8.71 4.85 1.84
N LYS A 222 9.85 5.40 1.42
CA LYS A 222 10.67 4.89 0.30
C LYS A 222 11.11 3.45 0.56
N LYS A 223 11.65 3.17 1.75
CA LYS A 223 12.06 1.81 2.17
C LYS A 223 10.91 0.83 2.00
N TYR A 224 9.71 1.16 2.46
CA TYR A 224 8.57 0.25 2.40
C TYR A 224 7.99 0.10 0.99
N MET A 225 7.79 1.20 0.28
CA MET A 225 7.28 1.17 -1.10
C MET A 225 8.22 0.41 -2.03
N THR A 226 9.53 0.64 -1.93
CA THR A 226 10.53 -0.09 -2.71
C THR A 226 10.62 -1.58 -2.32
N ASN A 227 10.68 -1.90 -1.02
CA ASN A 227 10.85 -3.29 -0.57
C ASN A 227 9.61 -4.19 -0.68
N TYR A 228 8.44 -3.61 -0.97
CA TYR A 228 7.18 -4.34 -1.11
C TYR A 228 6.55 -4.07 -2.47
N ILE A 229 6.05 -2.86 -2.73
CA ILE A 229 5.32 -2.54 -3.96
C ILE A 229 6.20 -2.80 -5.18
N LEU A 230 7.40 -2.21 -5.21
CA LEU A 230 8.26 -2.33 -6.38
C LEU A 230 8.80 -3.75 -6.59
N GLN A 231 9.10 -4.49 -5.52
CA GLN A 231 9.52 -5.90 -5.63
C GLN A 231 8.39 -6.87 -6.02
N ILE A 232 7.12 -6.49 -5.82
CA ILE A 232 5.95 -7.28 -6.24
C ILE A 232 5.69 -7.06 -7.73
N PHE A 233 5.68 -5.81 -8.18
CA PHE A 233 5.27 -5.45 -9.55
C PHE A 233 6.42 -5.28 -10.54
N TYR A 234 7.65 -5.36 -10.04
CA TYR A 234 8.92 -5.22 -10.73
C TYR A 234 9.20 -3.82 -11.33
N PRO A 235 10.50 -3.50 -11.47
CA PRO A 235 10.98 -2.33 -12.24
C PRO A 235 10.66 -2.39 -13.73
N GLY A 236 11.01 -1.32 -14.43
CA GLY A 236 11.10 -1.29 -15.89
C GLY A 236 9.75 -1.13 -16.57
N ASP A 237 9.75 -0.58 -17.77
CA ASP A 237 8.53 -0.35 -18.55
C ASP A 237 8.00 -1.65 -19.17
N PHE A 238 6.70 -1.68 -19.44
CA PHE A 238 6.06 -2.82 -20.09
C PHE A 238 6.22 -2.71 -21.60
N TYR A 239 6.69 -3.78 -22.24
CA TYR A 239 6.87 -3.85 -23.68
C TYR A 239 6.24 -5.12 -24.25
N THR A 240 5.93 -5.10 -25.55
CA THR A 240 5.75 -6.36 -26.29
C THR A 240 7.08 -7.08 -26.44
N ILE A 241 7.03 -8.41 -26.66
CA ILE A 241 8.25 -9.22 -26.88
C ILE A 241 9.10 -8.69 -28.04
N ARG A 242 8.47 -8.14 -29.09
CA ARG A 242 9.19 -7.57 -30.24
C ARG A 242 10.03 -6.37 -29.82
N LYS A 243 9.42 -5.41 -29.10
CA LYS A 243 10.14 -4.21 -28.62
C LYS A 243 11.21 -4.57 -27.59
N ALA A 244 10.91 -5.46 -26.64
CA ALA A 244 11.88 -5.90 -25.65
C ALA A 244 13.12 -6.54 -26.31
N ARG A 245 12.93 -7.39 -27.34
CA ARG A 245 14.03 -7.98 -28.13
C ARG A 245 14.89 -6.93 -28.82
N THR A 246 14.28 -5.90 -29.42
CA THR A 246 15.03 -4.81 -30.04
C THR A 246 15.93 -4.10 -29.03
N ILE A 247 15.41 -3.79 -27.83
CA ILE A 247 16.18 -3.16 -26.75
C ILE A 247 17.32 -4.08 -26.29
N ILE A 248 17.03 -5.36 -26.06
CA ILE A 248 18.02 -6.36 -25.64
C ILE A 248 19.12 -6.50 -26.70
N GLN A 249 18.78 -6.57 -27.98
CA GLN A 249 19.75 -6.77 -29.05
C GLN A 249 20.69 -5.58 -29.22
N ALA A 250 20.16 -4.36 -29.07
CA ALA A 250 20.92 -3.11 -29.13
C ALA A 250 21.82 -2.88 -27.90
N SER A 251 21.66 -3.66 -26.82
CA SER A 251 22.48 -3.51 -25.62
C SER A 251 23.91 -4.05 -25.78
N SER A 252 24.80 -3.61 -24.88
CA SER A 252 26.19 -4.08 -24.76
C SER A 252 26.34 -5.44 -24.07
N LEU A 253 25.24 -6.14 -23.77
CA LEU A 253 25.28 -7.46 -23.15
C LEU A 253 25.90 -8.50 -24.09
N LYS A 254 26.49 -9.56 -23.51
CA LYS A 254 27.00 -10.71 -24.27
C LYS A 254 25.83 -11.49 -24.89
N ASP A 255 26.08 -12.13 -26.04
CA ASP A 255 25.03 -12.87 -26.76
C ASP A 255 24.36 -13.97 -25.93
N TYR A 256 25.13 -14.64 -25.07
CA TYR A 256 24.59 -15.61 -24.13
C TYR A 256 23.58 -14.99 -23.17
N ASP A 257 23.87 -13.81 -22.62
CA ASP A 257 22.97 -13.09 -21.71
C ASP A 257 21.74 -12.58 -22.46
N LYS A 258 21.89 -12.07 -23.68
CA LYS A 258 20.76 -11.69 -24.55
C LYS A 258 19.81 -12.86 -24.79
N LYS A 259 20.35 -14.05 -25.06
CA LYS A 259 19.58 -15.29 -25.24
C LYS A 259 18.86 -15.70 -23.96
N ASP A 260 19.53 -15.64 -22.81
CA ASP A 260 18.95 -15.92 -21.50
C ASP A 260 17.78 -14.97 -21.17
N LEU A 261 17.95 -13.67 -21.40
CA LEU A 261 16.89 -12.67 -21.20
C LEU A 261 15.67 -12.97 -22.07
N ASN A 262 15.89 -13.25 -23.36
CA ASN A 262 14.81 -13.56 -24.30
C ASN A 262 14.06 -14.83 -23.90
N ASN A 263 14.77 -15.89 -23.53
CA ASN A 263 14.16 -17.14 -23.08
C ASN A 263 13.36 -16.93 -21.79
N PHE A 264 13.89 -16.16 -20.85
CA PHE A 264 13.19 -15.83 -19.61
C PHE A 264 11.88 -15.08 -19.88
N LEU A 265 11.90 -14.03 -20.70
CA LEU A 265 10.70 -13.26 -21.04
C LEU A 265 9.61 -14.10 -21.71
N ILE A 266 10.00 -15.06 -22.57
CA ILE A 266 9.05 -16.01 -23.18
C ILE A 266 8.42 -16.92 -22.12
N GLN A 267 9.24 -17.44 -21.20
CA GLN A 267 8.74 -18.27 -20.09
C GLN A 267 7.77 -17.51 -19.19
N VAL A 268 8.09 -16.25 -18.83
CA VAL A 268 7.19 -15.39 -18.05
C VAL A 268 5.89 -15.15 -18.79
N SER A 269 5.95 -14.88 -20.11
CA SER A 269 4.73 -14.66 -20.90
C SER A 269 3.82 -15.89 -20.93
N LYS A 270 4.39 -17.10 -20.92
CA LYS A 270 3.65 -18.36 -21.01
C LYS A 270 3.12 -18.86 -19.66
N TYR A 271 3.90 -18.71 -18.60
CA TYR A 271 3.64 -19.35 -17.30
C TYR A 271 3.42 -18.35 -16.14
N GLY A 272 3.68 -17.06 -16.37
CA GLY A 272 3.75 -16.05 -15.31
C GLY A 272 5.05 -16.13 -14.50
N MET A 273 5.19 -15.24 -13.51
CA MET A 273 6.41 -15.16 -12.70
C MET A 273 6.51 -16.26 -11.64
N GLU A 274 5.39 -16.67 -11.03
CA GLU A 274 5.40 -17.55 -9.86
C GLU A 274 6.07 -18.92 -10.11
N PRO A 275 5.76 -19.66 -11.18
CA PRO A 275 6.36 -20.98 -11.41
C PRO A 275 7.88 -20.93 -11.61
N LEU A 276 8.40 -19.80 -12.11
CA LEU A 276 9.82 -19.58 -12.35
C LEU A 276 10.59 -19.22 -11.06
N ILE A 277 9.87 -18.77 -10.02
CA ILE A 277 10.45 -18.30 -8.76
C ILE A 277 10.28 -19.33 -7.63
N LYS A 278 9.26 -20.20 -7.69
CA LYS A 278 9.04 -21.27 -6.70
C LYS A 278 10.22 -22.26 -6.71
N GLN A 279 11.19 -22.00 -5.84
CA GLN A 279 12.19 -22.97 -5.42
C GLN A 279 11.71 -23.63 -4.13
N ARG A 280 11.01 -24.77 -4.25
CA ARG A 280 10.81 -25.67 -3.12
C ARG A 280 11.82 -26.80 -3.24
N HIS A 281 12.96 -26.67 -2.56
CA HIS A 281 13.93 -27.70 -2.16
C HIS A 281 14.44 -28.76 -3.15
N THR A 282 13.87 -28.91 -4.33
CA THR A 282 14.32 -29.76 -5.42
C THR A 282 13.89 -29.05 -6.70
N THR A 283 14.80 -28.98 -7.67
CA THR A 283 14.53 -28.75 -9.11
C THR A 283 13.10 -28.33 -9.44
N SER A 284 12.84 -27.02 -9.53
CA SER A 284 11.67 -26.58 -10.31
C SER A 284 11.82 -27.17 -11.72
N PRO A 285 10.75 -27.66 -12.36
CA PRO A 285 10.83 -28.23 -13.71
C PRO A 285 11.37 -27.24 -14.76
N TYR A 286 11.50 -25.96 -14.39
CA TYR A 286 12.07 -24.87 -15.21
C TYR A 286 13.15 -24.07 -14.44
N GLY A 287 13.63 -24.61 -13.31
CA GLY A 287 14.22 -23.87 -12.19
C GLY A 287 15.50 -23.10 -12.50
N LEU A 288 15.37 -21.78 -12.58
CA LEU A 288 16.51 -20.87 -12.53
C LEU A 288 17.09 -20.88 -11.09
N SER A 289 18.42 -20.97 -10.98
CA SER A 289 19.09 -20.76 -9.70
C SER A 289 18.78 -19.35 -9.17
N ARG A 290 18.83 -19.13 -7.84
CA ARG A 290 18.55 -17.80 -7.26
C ARG A 290 19.48 -16.74 -7.85
N TYR A 291 20.73 -17.13 -8.05
CA TYR A 291 21.75 -16.30 -8.66
C TYR A 291 21.40 -15.92 -10.09
N LYS A 292 21.03 -16.90 -10.94
CA LYS A 292 20.68 -16.64 -12.35
C LYS A 292 19.42 -15.80 -12.47
N LEU A 293 18.39 -16.07 -11.67
CA LEU A 293 17.18 -15.24 -11.61
C LEU A 293 17.51 -13.79 -11.22
N LYS A 294 18.31 -13.59 -10.17
CA LYS A 294 18.73 -12.24 -9.74
C LYS A 294 19.51 -11.52 -10.83
N LYS A 295 20.46 -12.21 -11.49
CA LYS A 295 21.23 -11.65 -12.62
C LYS A 295 20.29 -11.18 -13.74
N ILE A 296 19.36 -12.03 -14.18
CA ILE A 296 18.40 -11.72 -15.24
C ILE A 296 17.53 -10.51 -14.86
N LEU A 297 16.96 -10.50 -13.65
CA LEU A 297 16.12 -9.39 -13.20
C LEU A 297 16.89 -8.06 -13.14
N ASN A 298 18.13 -8.08 -12.66
CA ASN A 298 18.99 -6.90 -12.63
C ASN A 298 19.32 -6.39 -14.05
N GLN A 299 19.57 -7.31 -15.00
CA GLN A 299 19.82 -6.96 -16.39
C GLN A 299 18.57 -6.36 -17.07
N LEU A 300 17.38 -6.92 -16.81
CA LEU A 300 16.12 -6.35 -17.29
C LEU A 300 15.87 -4.95 -16.71
N GLU A 301 16.10 -4.77 -15.41
CA GLU A 301 15.99 -3.47 -14.75
C GLU A 301 16.95 -2.43 -15.37
N ALA A 302 18.21 -2.80 -15.60
CA ALA A 302 19.20 -1.93 -16.25
C ALA A 302 18.80 -1.55 -17.69
N LEU A 303 18.08 -2.41 -18.39
CA LEU A 303 17.49 -2.12 -19.71
C LEU A 303 16.12 -1.42 -19.63
N ASN A 304 15.64 -1.09 -18.44
CA ASN A 304 14.31 -0.53 -18.19
C ASN A 304 13.17 -1.40 -18.76
N ILE A 305 13.28 -2.73 -18.69
CA ILE A 305 12.27 -3.70 -19.16
C ILE A 305 11.63 -4.40 -17.96
N ASN A 306 10.29 -4.38 -17.89
CA ASN A 306 9.56 -5.22 -16.94
C ASN A 306 9.60 -6.70 -17.38
N PRO A 307 9.81 -7.66 -16.46
CA PRO A 307 9.80 -9.07 -16.80
C PRO A 307 8.44 -9.56 -17.33
N VAL A 308 7.33 -8.91 -16.96
CA VAL A 308 6.01 -9.20 -17.51
C VAL A 308 5.78 -8.37 -18.77
N LEU A 309 5.61 -9.05 -19.90
CA LEU A 309 5.43 -8.41 -21.20
C LEU A 309 3.95 -8.17 -21.55
N ILE A 310 3.75 -7.23 -22.47
CA ILE A 310 2.49 -6.99 -23.17
C ILE A 310 2.29 -8.10 -24.23
N PRO A 311 1.20 -8.89 -24.16
CA PRO A 311 0.78 -9.78 -25.24
C PRO A 311 0.72 -9.10 -26.61
N VAL A 312 1.18 -9.79 -27.66
CA VAL A 312 1.25 -9.24 -29.02
C VAL A 312 -0.13 -8.88 -29.58
N ASN A 313 -1.17 -9.64 -29.21
CA ASN A 313 -2.54 -9.46 -29.70
C ASN A 313 -3.38 -8.51 -28.84
N ALA A 314 -2.74 -7.80 -27.91
CA ALA A 314 -3.43 -6.81 -27.10
C ALA A 314 -3.71 -5.56 -27.94
N GLN A 315 -4.96 -5.08 -27.91
CA GLN A 315 -5.36 -3.82 -28.56
C GLN A 315 -4.89 -2.60 -27.76
N ILE A 316 -3.61 -2.57 -27.38
CA ILE A 316 -2.99 -1.51 -26.57
C ILE A 316 -1.62 -1.15 -27.15
N PRO A 317 -1.04 0.00 -26.75
CA PRO A 317 0.29 0.39 -27.19
C PRO A 317 1.34 -0.68 -26.88
N SER A 318 2.30 -0.83 -27.79
CA SER A 318 3.40 -1.80 -27.63
C SER A 318 4.39 -1.47 -26.51
N HIS A 319 4.22 -0.31 -25.86
CA HIS A 319 4.97 0.19 -24.72
C HIS A 319 4.01 0.89 -23.76
N ILE A 320 4.10 0.57 -22.47
CA ILE A 320 3.39 1.27 -21.40
C ILE A 320 4.43 1.63 -20.33
N PRO A 321 4.61 2.93 -20.01
CA PRO A 321 5.49 3.34 -18.93
C PRO A 321 5.06 2.71 -17.60
N ASN A 322 6.02 2.25 -16.81
CA ASN A 322 5.70 1.66 -15.51
C ASN A 322 5.28 2.76 -14.52
N PRO A 323 4.10 2.66 -13.90
CA PRO A 323 3.62 3.66 -12.95
C PRO A 323 4.53 3.81 -11.71
N LEU A 324 5.36 2.81 -11.43
CA LEU A 324 6.28 2.79 -10.28
C LEU A 324 7.65 3.42 -10.58
N LYS A 325 7.88 3.97 -11.77
CA LYS A 325 9.17 4.61 -12.13
C LYS A 325 9.55 5.76 -11.18
N ILE A 326 8.56 6.40 -10.56
CA ILE A 326 8.79 7.44 -9.55
C ILE A 326 9.50 6.91 -8.29
N LEU A 327 9.41 5.61 -8.00
CA LEU A 327 10.13 4.96 -6.88
C LEU A 327 11.57 4.59 -7.25
N HIS A 328 11.92 4.60 -8.55
CA HIS A 328 13.23 4.24 -9.08
C HIS A 328 14.20 5.40 -9.22
N SER A 329 13.70 6.64 -9.24
CA SER A 329 14.56 7.79 -9.44
C SER A 329 15.32 8.03 -8.13
N PRO A 330 16.67 7.96 -8.10
CA PRO A 330 17.38 8.73 -7.09
C PRO A 330 16.93 10.17 -7.33
N HIS A 331 16.19 10.76 -6.39
CA HIS A 331 15.97 12.19 -6.43
C HIS A 331 17.36 12.83 -6.46
N LYS A 332 17.67 13.48 -7.57
CA LYS A 332 18.79 14.39 -7.68
C LYS A 332 18.64 15.51 -6.66
#